data_AF-A0A8T1Z4Y2-F1
#
_entry.id   AF-A0A8T1Z4Y2-F1
#
_cell.length_a   1.000
_cell.length_b   1.000
_cell.length_c   1.000
_cell.angle_alpha   90.00
_cell.angle_beta   90.00
_cell.angle_gamma   90.00
#
_symmetry.space_group_name_H-M   'P 1'
#
loop_
_entity.id
_entity.type
_entity.pdbx_description
1 polymer ?
#
loop_
_entity_poly.entity_id
_entity_poly.type
_entity_poly.pdbx_seq_one_letter_code
_entity_poly.pdbx_strand_id
1 'polypeptide(L)'
;MKRIFGAKNNKEPPPSIQDASDRINKRGDSVEDKVKRLDAELCKYKDQIKRTRPGPAQEAIKARAIRVLKQKKMYEGQRDMLYNQTFNLDQVSFAAEGLKDAQQTMTALKSANKELKGMMKTVKIQDIDNLQDDMMDLMDESSEIQETLGRSYNVPDDIDEDDLLGGNFLPVFRTTIFPCVPYTF
;
A
#
# COMPACT_ATOMS: atom_id res chain seq x y z
N MET A 1 26.67 -39.76 -22.56
CA MET A 1 26.46 -39.29 -21.16
C MET A 1 27.39 -38.10 -20.89
N LYS A 2 26.85 -36.87 -20.76
CA LYS A 2 27.57 -35.71 -20.22
C LYS A 2 27.07 -35.47 -18.80
N ARG A 3 27.99 -35.47 -17.85
CA ARG A 3 27.72 -35.33 -16.41
C ARG A 3 27.17 -33.92 -16.16
N ILE A 4 25.93 -33.84 -15.70
CA ILE A 4 25.23 -32.61 -15.28
C ILE A 4 25.29 -32.48 -13.75
N PHE A 5 26.46 -32.68 -13.16
CA PHE A 5 26.67 -32.50 -11.73
C PHE A 5 27.44 -31.21 -11.48
N GLY A 6 26.83 -30.27 -10.76
CA GLY A 6 27.58 -29.24 -10.05
C GLY A 6 27.24 -27.76 -10.30
N ALA A 7 26.08 -27.42 -10.89
CA ALA A 7 25.58 -26.06 -10.71
C ALA A 7 25.09 -25.95 -9.26
N LYS A 8 25.95 -25.48 -8.35
CA LYS A 8 25.50 -24.93 -7.07
C LYS A 8 24.46 -23.88 -7.43
N ASN A 9 23.20 -24.17 -7.13
CA ASN A 9 22.14 -23.17 -7.16
C ASN A 9 22.55 -22.10 -6.14
N ASN A 10 23.29 -21.08 -6.58
CA ASN A 10 23.28 -19.76 -5.96
C ASN A 10 21.86 -19.25 -6.15
N LYS A 11 20.92 -19.80 -5.37
CA LYS A 11 19.63 -19.19 -5.15
C LYS A 11 19.95 -17.96 -4.32
N GLU A 12 20.20 -16.86 -5.01
CA GLU A 12 20.10 -15.55 -4.38
C GLU A 12 18.80 -15.53 -3.59
N PRO A 13 18.82 -15.03 -2.35
CA PRO A 13 17.61 -14.96 -1.54
C PRO A 13 16.52 -14.26 -2.35
N PRO A 14 15.27 -14.73 -2.25
CA PRO A 14 14.16 -14.10 -2.96
C PRO A 14 14.18 -12.59 -2.66
N PRO A 15 13.92 -11.74 -3.67
CA PRO A 15 14.06 -10.30 -3.52
C PRO A 15 13.21 -9.83 -2.35
N SER A 16 13.81 -9.05 -1.46
CA SER A 16 13.09 -8.44 -0.35
C SER A 16 12.11 -7.38 -0.85
N ILE A 17 11.16 -6.99 -0.01
CA ILE A 17 10.26 -5.86 -0.28
C ILE A 17 11.10 -4.60 -0.56
N GLN A 18 12.22 -4.43 0.14
CA GLN A 18 13.15 -3.32 -0.08
C GLN A 18 13.80 -3.38 -1.47
N ASP A 19 14.28 -4.55 -1.90
CA ASP A 19 14.87 -4.71 -3.24
C ASP A 19 13.84 -4.43 -4.36
N ALA A 20 12.58 -4.83 -4.13
CA ALA A 20 11.49 -4.55 -5.05
C ALA A 20 11.17 -3.05 -5.12
N SER A 21 11.10 -2.38 -3.96
CA SER A 21 10.89 -0.94 -3.86
C SER A 21 12.00 -0.14 -4.56
N ASP A 22 13.26 -0.47 -4.29
CA ASP A 22 14.42 0.19 -4.92
C ASP A 22 14.42 0.05 -6.44
N ARG A 23 14.00 -1.12 -6.96
CA ARG A 23 13.87 -1.34 -8.41
C ARG A 23 12.73 -0.52 -9.03
N ILE A 24 11.60 -0.40 -8.33
CA ILE A 24 10.47 0.40 -8.79
C ILE A 24 10.84 1.89 -8.79
N ASN A 25 11.49 2.38 -7.73
CA ASN A 25 11.96 3.76 -7.63
C ASN A 25 12.91 4.12 -8.77
N LYS A 26 13.93 3.29 -9.03
CA LYS A 26 14.86 3.50 -10.17
C LYS A 26 14.15 3.53 -11.52
N ARG A 27 13.12 2.70 -11.71
CA ARG A 27 12.30 2.73 -12.93
C ARG A 27 11.46 4.01 -12.99
N GLY A 28 10.91 4.44 -11.86
CA GLY A 28 10.17 5.69 -11.70
C GLY A 28 11.02 6.88 -12.13
N ASP A 29 12.23 7.02 -11.61
CA ASP A 29 13.18 8.09 -11.96
C ASP A 29 13.45 8.12 -13.48
N SER A 30 13.70 6.95 -14.07
CA SER A 30 13.95 6.85 -15.52
C SER A 30 12.75 7.26 -16.37
N VAL A 31 11.53 6.93 -15.93
CA VAL A 31 10.29 7.35 -16.60
C VAL A 31 10.08 8.85 -16.44
N GLU A 32 10.25 9.39 -15.24
CA GLU A 32 10.10 10.82 -14.94
C GLU A 32 11.09 11.67 -15.76
N ASP A 33 12.33 11.22 -15.89
CA ASP A 33 13.34 11.88 -16.72
C ASP A 33 12.99 11.89 -18.22
N LYS A 34 12.32 10.85 -18.72
CA LYS A 34 11.82 10.81 -20.10
C LYS A 34 10.64 11.75 -20.28
N VAL A 35 9.71 11.78 -19.32
CA VAL A 35 8.57 12.71 -19.32
C VAL A 35 9.07 14.16 -19.35
N LYS A 36 10.02 14.52 -18.48
CA LYS A 36 10.63 15.87 -18.45
C LYS A 36 11.27 16.27 -19.77
N ARG A 37 12.00 15.34 -20.42
CA ARG A 37 12.61 15.58 -21.73
C ARG A 37 11.57 15.83 -22.82
N LEU A 38 10.51 15.03 -22.86
CA LEU A 38 9.42 15.18 -23.84
C LEU A 38 8.63 16.48 -23.60
N ASP A 39 8.45 16.90 -22.35
CA ASP A 39 7.82 18.18 -22.01
C ASP A 39 8.64 19.38 -22.49
N ALA A 40 9.95 19.35 -22.30
CA ALA A 40 10.83 20.39 -22.81
C ALA A 40 10.75 20.48 -24.35
N GLU A 41 10.64 19.34 -25.05
CA GLU A 41 10.46 19.31 -26.50
C GLU A 41 9.10 19.85 -26.94
N LEU A 42 8.01 19.49 -26.25
CA LEU A 42 6.68 20.03 -26.49
C LEU A 42 6.62 21.55 -26.28
N CYS A 43 7.34 22.07 -25.29
CA CYS A 43 7.44 23.52 -25.07
C CYS A 43 8.06 24.22 -26.28
N LYS A 44 9.14 23.66 -26.85
CA LYS A 44 9.77 24.18 -28.08
C LYS A 44 8.81 24.15 -29.27
N TYR A 45 8.07 23.06 -29.47
CA TYR A 45 7.07 22.99 -30.54
C TYR A 45 5.94 24.00 -30.35
N LYS A 46 5.46 24.21 -29.11
CA LYS A 46 4.43 25.20 -28.79
C LYS A 46 4.88 26.61 -29.20
N ASP A 47 6.14 26.97 -28.93
CA ASP A 47 6.68 28.27 -29.31
C ASP A 47 6.91 28.39 -30.82
N GLN A 48 7.34 27.32 -31.49
CA GLN A 48 7.44 27.29 -32.95
C GLN A 48 6.07 27.48 -33.62
N ILE A 49 5.02 26.82 -33.12
CA ILE A 49 3.65 26.95 -33.64
C ILE A 49 3.17 28.41 -33.51
N LYS A 50 3.39 29.05 -32.35
CA LYS A 50 3.02 30.46 -32.12
C LYS A 50 3.72 31.44 -33.07
N ARG A 51 4.99 31.17 -33.41
CA ARG A 51 5.81 32.03 -34.27
C ARG A 51 5.60 31.76 -35.76
N THR A 52 4.96 30.65 -36.12
CA THR A 52 4.72 30.27 -37.52
C THR A 52 3.33 30.70 -37.95
N ARG A 53 3.21 31.35 -39.11
CA ARG A 53 1.91 31.72 -39.68
C ARG A 53 1.05 30.47 -39.97
N PRO A 54 -0.28 30.55 -39.84
CA PRO A 54 -1.17 29.46 -40.20
C PRO A 54 -0.95 29.00 -41.64
N GLY A 55 -0.83 27.69 -41.86
CA GLY A 55 -0.59 27.10 -43.17
C GLY A 55 0.15 25.75 -43.09
N PRO A 56 0.56 25.20 -44.25
CA PRO A 56 1.17 23.87 -44.33
C PRO A 56 2.40 23.68 -43.45
N ALA A 57 3.22 24.73 -43.29
CA ALA A 57 4.39 24.70 -42.40
C ALA A 57 4.00 24.57 -40.91
N GLN A 58 2.96 25.30 -40.47
CA GLN A 58 2.47 25.20 -39.09
C GLN A 58 1.83 23.83 -38.82
N GLU A 59 1.08 23.28 -39.78
CA GLU A 59 0.49 21.93 -39.68
C GLU A 59 1.56 20.83 -39.60
N ALA A 60 2.66 20.97 -40.34
CA ALA A 60 3.79 20.04 -40.23
C ALA A 60 4.42 20.05 -38.82
N ILE A 61 4.52 21.23 -38.18
CA ILE A 61 5.03 21.37 -36.81
C ILE A 61 4.04 20.75 -35.80
N LYS A 62 2.73 21.00 -35.96
CA LYS A 62 1.68 20.37 -35.15
C LYS A 62 1.73 18.84 -35.23
N ALA A 63 1.89 18.29 -36.45
CA ALA A 63 1.99 16.84 -36.65
C ALA A 63 3.19 16.23 -35.91
N ARG A 64 4.33 16.92 -35.86
CA ARG A 64 5.50 16.50 -35.07
C ARG A 64 5.22 16.60 -33.57
N ALA A 65 4.64 17.70 -33.11
CA ALA A 65 4.26 17.90 -31.72
C ALA A 65 3.29 16.80 -31.22
N ILE A 66 2.33 16.39 -32.04
CA ILE A 66 1.38 15.31 -31.70
C ILE A 66 2.11 13.98 -31.47
N ARG A 67 3.16 13.67 -32.24
CA ARG A 67 3.94 12.43 -32.04
C ARG A 67 4.64 12.43 -30.68
N VAL A 68 5.26 13.55 -30.32
CA VAL A 68 5.91 13.73 -29.01
C VAL A 68 4.89 13.68 -27.87
N LEU A 69 3.71 14.29 -28.05
CA LEU A 69 2.64 14.25 -27.06
C LEU A 69 2.14 12.82 -26.80
N LYS A 70 1.95 12.02 -27.86
CA LYS A 70 1.58 10.60 -27.72
C LYS A 70 2.65 9.82 -26.96
N GLN A 71 3.92 10.05 -27.25
CA GLN A 71 5.02 9.41 -26.54
C GLN A 71 5.04 9.82 -25.06
N LYS A 72 4.80 11.10 -24.76
CA LYS A 72 4.70 11.59 -23.39
C LYS A 72 3.56 10.89 -22.64
N LYS A 73 2.36 10.85 -23.23
CA LYS A 73 1.18 10.21 -22.65
C LYS A 73 1.40 8.72 -22.34
N MET A 74 2.15 8.02 -23.19
CA MET A 74 2.54 6.64 -22.94
C MET A 74 3.43 6.51 -21.68
N TYR A 75 4.41 7.39 -21.50
CA TYR A 75 5.26 7.38 -20.31
C TYR A 75 4.55 7.86 -19.04
N GLU A 76 3.64 8.85 -19.15
CA GLU A 76 2.75 9.22 -18.04
C GLU A 76 1.94 8.01 -17.56
N GLY A 77 1.37 7.22 -18.47
CA GLY A 77 0.66 5.98 -18.10
C GLY A 77 1.56 4.92 -17.45
N GLN A 78 2.83 4.79 -17.89
CA GLN A 78 3.79 3.90 -17.23
C GLN A 78 4.13 4.37 -15.82
N ARG A 79 4.25 5.68 -15.60
CA ARG A 79 4.46 6.28 -14.29
C ARG A 79 3.28 5.99 -13.36
N ASP A 80 2.07 6.17 -13.84
CA ASP A 80 0.86 5.91 -13.06
C ASP A 80 0.76 4.42 -12.65
N MET A 81 1.19 3.51 -13.54
CA MET A 81 1.31 2.09 -13.20
C MET A 81 2.35 1.83 -12.10
N LEU A 82 3.50 2.52 -12.14
CA LEU A 82 4.53 2.41 -11.10
C LEU A 82 4.06 2.97 -9.77
N TYR A 83 3.24 4.04 -9.76
CA TYR A 83 2.64 4.56 -8.53
C TYR A 83 1.74 3.51 -7.86
N ASN A 84 0.88 2.83 -8.63
CA ASN A 84 0.06 1.74 -8.09
C ASN A 84 0.91 0.58 -7.54
N GLN A 85 2.01 0.23 -8.22
CA GLN A 85 2.93 -0.81 -7.71
C GLN A 85 3.64 -0.39 -6.42
N THR A 86 4.04 0.88 -6.33
CA THR A 86 4.66 1.45 -5.13
C THR A 86 3.68 1.41 -3.97
N PHE A 87 2.45 1.88 -4.18
CA PHE A 87 1.40 1.84 -3.17
C PHE A 87 1.14 0.41 -2.66
N ASN A 88 1.02 -0.57 -3.56
CA ASN A 88 0.85 -1.97 -3.15
C ASN A 88 2.04 -2.50 -2.33
N LEU A 89 3.27 -2.11 -2.67
CA LEU A 89 4.44 -2.48 -1.87
C LEU A 89 4.45 -1.78 -0.50
N ASP A 90 4.07 -0.51 -0.43
CA ASP A 90 4.01 0.24 0.82
C ASP A 90 3.01 -0.40 1.79
N GLN A 91 1.84 -0.81 1.30
CA GLN A 91 0.84 -1.55 2.09
C GLN A 91 1.40 -2.88 2.62
N VAL A 92 2.12 -3.63 1.78
CA VAL A 92 2.74 -4.90 2.19
C VAL A 92 3.91 -4.66 3.16
N SER A 93 4.68 -3.59 2.99
CA SER A 93 5.76 -3.21 3.89
C SER A 93 5.23 -2.87 5.27
N PHE A 94 4.16 -2.07 5.34
CA PHE A 94 3.51 -1.71 6.60
C PHE A 94 2.99 -2.95 7.34
N ALA A 95 2.32 -3.87 6.63
CA ALA A 95 1.87 -5.13 7.22
C ALA A 95 3.05 -5.99 7.72
N ALA A 96 4.16 -6.05 6.98
CA ALA A 96 5.35 -6.79 7.36
C ALA A 96 6.02 -6.19 8.62
N GLU A 97 6.04 -4.87 8.76
CA GLU A 97 6.51 -4.18 9.97
C GLU A 97 5.64 -4.52 11.18
N GLY A 98 4.31 -4.44 11.04
CA GLY A 98 3.38 -4.82 12.11
C GLY A 98 3.54 -6.28 12.56
N LEU A 99 3.77 -7.21 11.62
CA LEU A 99 4.08 -8.61 11.94
C LEU A 99 5.40 -8.77 12.69
N LYS A 100 6.42 -7.98 12.35
CA LYS A 100 7.71 -7.98 13.03
C LYS A 100 7.59 -7.49 14.47
N ASP A 101 6.81 -6.44 14.69
CA ASP A 101 6.53 -5.91 16.03
C ASP A 101 5.73 -6.90 16.89
N ALA A 102 4.74 -7.57 16.29
CA ALA A 102 4.00 -8.65 16.94
C ALA A 102 4.93 -9.83 17.31
N GLN A 103 5.85 -10.20 16.42
CA GLN A 103 6.84 -11.25 16.68
C GLN A 103 7.79 -10.87 17.83
N GLN A 104 8.24 -9.62 17.89
CA GLN A 104 9.07 -9.12 18.98
C GLN A 104 8.30 -9.16 20.30
N THR A 105 7.04 -8.71 20.31
CA THR A 105 6.15 -8.78 21.48
C THR A 105 5.95 -10.23 21.93
N MET A 106 5.70 -11.16 21.02
CA MET A 106 5.58 -12.59 21.34
C MET A 106 6.87 -13.15 21.94
N THR A 107 8.02 -12.73 21.44
CA THR A 107 9.33 -13.17 21.95
C THR A 107 9.60 -12.62 23.36
N ALA A 108 9.21 -11.37 23.63
CA ALA A 108 9.25 -10.77 24.94
C ALA A 108 8.30 -11.50 25.92
N LEU A 109 7.06 -11.78 25.51
CA LEU A 109 6.09 -12.55 26.30
C LEU A 109 6.58 -13.97 26.61
N LYS A 110 7.18 -14.67 25.65
CA LYS A 110 7.80 -15.99 25.90
C LYS A 110 8.92 -15.92 26.94
N SER A 111 9.73 -14.87 26.87
CA SER A 111 10.83 -14.66 27.82
C SER A 111 10.30 -14.33 29.22
N ALA A 112 9.33 -13.41 29.32
CA ALA A 112 8.65 -13.06 30.56
C ALA A 112 7.93 -14.27 31.18
N ASN A 113 7.25 -15.10 30.39
CA ASN A 113 6.63 -16.33 30.87
C ASN A 113 7.65 -17.32 31.42
N LYS A 114 8.84 -17.42 30.81
CA LYS A 114 9.93 -18.27 31.31
C LYS A 114 10.46 -17.75 32.65
N GLU A 115 10.60 -16.44 32.79
CA GLU A 115 11.03 -15.78 34.02
C GLU A 115 9.98 -15.93 35.14
N LEU A 116 8.69 -15.71 34.84
CA LEU A 116 7.57 -15.94 35.77
C LEU A 116 7.53 -17.39 36.26
N LYS A 117 7.69 -18.38 35.37
CA LYS A 117 7.80 -19.80 35.76
C LYS A 117 9.01 -20.06 36.67
N GLY A 118 10.11 -19.34 36.48
CA GLY A 118 11.27 -19.37 37.37
C GLY A 118 10.93 -18.79 38.75
N MET A 119 10.29 -17.62 38.78
CA MET A 119 9.86 -16.96 40.02
C MET A 119 8.84 -17.81 40.79
N MET A 120 7.84 -18.39 40.15
CA MET A 120 6.85 -19.30 40.79
C MET A 120 7.50 -20.53 41.43
N LYS A 121 8.59 -21.07 40.85
CA LYS A 121 9.37 -22.15 41.48
C LYS A 121 10.18 -21.69 42.70
N THR A 122 10.45 -20.39 42.78
CA THR A 122 11.25 -19.78 43.86
C THR A 122 10.35 -19.23 44.97
N VAL A 123 9.11 -18.87 44.66
CA VAL A 123 8.03 -18.67 45.64
C VAL A 123 7.78 -20.03 46.29
N LYS A 124 8.07 -20.08 47.58
CA LYS A 124 8.30 -21.30 48.32
C LYS A 124 7.05 -22.18 48.36
N ILE A 125 7.17 -23.34 47.73
CA ILE A 125 6.39 -24.58 47.89
C ILE A 125 6.62 -25.11 49.33
N GLN A 126 6.25 -24.33 50.34
CA GLN A 126 5.94 -24.87 51.66
C GLN A 126 4.42 -24.99 51.87
N ASP A 127 3.61 -24.44 50.95
CA ASP A 127 2.16 -24.58 50.92
C ASP A 127 1.75 -25.21 49.58
N ILE A 128 1.51 -26.53 49.52
CA ILE A 128 0.20 -27.22 49.62
C ILE A 128 -0.31 -27.62 48.22
N ASP A 129 -0.29 -28.93 47.94
CA ASP A 129 -1.22 -29.82 47.21
C ASP A 129 -2.12 -29.36 46.02
N ASN A 130 -2.13 -28.10 45.58
CA ASN A 130 -3.02 -27.59 44.52
C ASN A 130 -2.44 -27.69 43.09
N LEU A 131 -1.23 -28.24 42.91
CA LEU A 131 -0.53 -28.29 41.61
C LEU A 131 -1.16 -29.25 40.58
N GLN A 132 -2.12 -30.08 40.95
CA GLN A 132 -2.81 -30.98 40.02
C GLN A 132 -3.97 -30.31 39.26
N ASP A 133 -4.63 -29.31 39.85
CA ASP A 133 -5.72 -28.58 39.19
C ASP A 133 -5.19 -27.61 38.11
N ASP A 134 -4.03 -26.97 38.34
CA ASP A 134 -3.40 -26.06 37.38
C ASP A 134 -2.93 -26.75 36.07
N MET A 135 -2.74 -28.07 36.09
CA MET A 135 -2.37 -28.84 34.89
C MET A 135 -3.58 -29.17 34.01
N MET A 136 -4.79 -29.17 34.59
CA MET A 136 -6.06 -29.36 33.89
C MET A 136 -6.47 -28.06 33.18
N ASP A 137 -6.28 -26.90 33.81
CA ASP A 137 -6.53 -25.57 33.22
C ASP A 137 -5.55 -25.24 32.06
N LEU A 138 -4.31 -25.75 32.10
CA LEU A 138 -3.31 -25.59 31.04
C LEU A 138 -3.58 -26.42 29.77
N MET A 139 -4.42 -27.46 29.83
CA MET A 139 -4.88 -28.16 28.62
C MET A 139 -6.10 -27.49 27.98
N ASP A 140 -6.95 -26.80 28.76
CA ASP A 140 -8.09 -26.04 28.25
C ASP A 140 -7.66 -24.72 27.58
N GLU A 141 -6.65 -24.01 28.12
CA GLU A 141 -6.13 -22.76 27.52
C GLU A 141 -5.44 -22.98 26.15
N SER A 142 -4.90 -24.19 25.92
CA SER A 142 -4.33 -24.59 24.62
C SER A 142 -5.41 -24.78 23.54
N SER A 143 -6.61 -25.20 23.94
CA SER A 143 -7.74 -25.36 23.02
C SER A 143 -8.38 -24.00 22.70
N GLU A 144 -8.41 -23.09 23.68
CA GLU A 144 -8.93 -21.72 23.52
C GLU A 144 -8.05 -20.84 22.60
N ILE A 145 -6.72 -21.02 22.59
CA ILE A 145 -5.80 -20.32 21.65
C ILE A 145 -6.03 -20.74 20.19
N GLN A 146 -6.39 -22.01 19.97
CA GLN A 146 -6.68 -22.55 18.63
C GLN A 146 -8.06 -22.08 18.12
N GLU A 147 -8.94 -21.69 19.05
CA GLU A 147 -10.25 -21.08 18.78
C GLU A 147 -10.18 -19.54 18.62
N THR A 148 -9.33 -18.84 19.39
CA THR A 148 -9.12 -17.38 19.25
C THR A 148 -8.31 -16.99 18.01
N LEU A 149 -7.44 -17.86 17.50
CA LEU A 149 -6.82 -17.70 16.17
C LEU A 149 -7.68 -18.28 15.03
N GLY A 150 -8.84 -18.85 15.37
CA GLY A 150 -9.60 -19.75 14.54
C GLY A 150 -11.03 -19.31 14.23
N ARG A 151 -11.39 -18.01 14.21
CA ARG A 151 -12.55 -17.49 13.42
C ARG A 151 -12.74 -15.97 13.50
N SER A 152 -13.03 -15.41 12.32
CA SER A 152 -13.59 -14.07 12.03
C SER A 152 -12.62 -12.90 11.84
N TYR A 153 -12.08 -12.80 10.62
CA TYR A 153 -12.20 -11.54 9.88
C TYR A 153 -13.30 -11.73 8.82
N ASN A 154 -14.56 -11.79 9.27
CA ASN A 154 -15.64 -11.26 8.44
C ASN A 154 -15.49 -9.74 8.44
N VAL A 155 -15.57 -9.18 7.24
CA VAL A 155 -15.67 -7.74 6.96
C VAL A 155 -16.82 -7.15 7.79
N PRO A 156 -16.65 -6.01 8.51
CA PRO A 156 -17.79 -5.21 8.94
C PRO A 156 -18.45 -4.62 7.70
N ASP A 157 -19.66 -5.06 7.39
CA ASP A 157 -20.47 -4.54 6.26
C ASP A 157 -21.25 -3.26 6.62
N ASP A 158 -21.02 -2.68 7.80
CA ASP A 158 -21.71 -1.46 8.25
C ASP A 158 -20.69 -0.34 8.53
N ILE A 159 -20.15 0.25 7.46
CA ILE A 159 -19.83 1.69 7.48
C ILE A 159 -21.14 2.38 7.08
N ASP A 160 -21.91 2.81 8.07
CA ASP A 160 -23.06 3.68 7.82
C ASP A 160 -22.56 5.05 7.33
N GLU A 161 -23.14 5.55 6.23
CA GLU A 161 -22.81 6.87 5.64
C GLU A 161 -23.03 8.05 6.60
N ASP A 162 -23.72 7.83 7.73
CA ASP A 162 -23.98 8.83 8.77
C ASP A 162 -22.75 9.11 9.67
N ASP A 163 -21.77 8.21 9.76
CA ASP A 163 -20.48 8.49 10.42
C ASP A 163 -19.48 9.16 9.46
N LEU A 164 -19.75 9.09 8.15
CA LEU A 164 -19.01 9.82 7.11
C LEU A 164 -19.44 11.30 6.99
N LEU A 165 -20.59 11.68 7.56
CA LEU A 165 -21.18 13.03 7.48
C LEU A 165 -21.74 13.54 8.83
N GLY A 166 -20.94 13.52 9.89
CA GLY A 166 -21.41 13.79 11.26
C GLY A 166 -20.83 15.02 11.98
N GLY A 167 -20.57 16.14 11.31
CA GLY A 167 -20.08 17.39 11.92
C GLY A 167 -21.06 18.56 11.86
N ASN A 168 -22.06 18.59 12.75
CA ASN A 168 -22.90 19.72 13.21
C ASN A 168 -22.88 21.07 12.44
N PHE A 169 -24.04 21.51 11.90
CA PHE A 169 -24.81 22.66 12.46
C PHE A 169 -26.17 22.88 11.74
N LEU A 170 -27.15 23.26 12.55
CA LEU A 170 -28.61 23.30 12.34
C LEU A 170 -29.19 24.16 11.18
N PRO A 171 -30.48 23.92 10.82
CA PRO A 171 -31.20 24.61 9.75
C PRO A 171 -31.90 25.88 10.25
N VAL A 172 -31.80 26.98 9.51
CA VAL A 172 -32.53 28.21 9.78
C VAL A 172 -32.98 28.89 8.47
N PHE A 173 -34.31 28.94 8.31
CA PHE A 173 -35.15 29.77 7.43
C PHE A 173 -35.27 29.48 5.92
N ARG A 174 -36.35 28.74 5.66
CA ARG A 174 -37.34 28.81 4.56
C ARG A 174 -37.67 30.25 4.08
N THR A 175 -38.31 30.29 2.90
CA THR A 175 -39.03 31.42 2.23
C THR A 175 -38.16 32.19 1.23
N THR A 176 -38.54 32.48 -0.02
CA THR A 176 -39.72 32.25 -0.87
C THR A 176 -39.38 32.86 -2.25
N ILE A 177 -40.07 32.41 -3.32
CA ILE A 177 -40.51 33.26 -4.45
C ILE A 177 -39.44 33.70 -5.50
N PHE A 178 -39.35 33.00 -6.65
CA PHE A 178 -39.96 33.40 -7.96
C PHE A 178 -39.45 32.49 -9.12
N PRO A 179 -40.35 31.98 -9.98
CA PRO A 179 -40.04 31.29 -11.25
C PRO A 179 -39.92 32.27 -12.44
N CYS A 180 -39.29 31.83 -13.55
CA CYS A 180 -39.82 31.87 -14.93
C CYS A 180 -38.75 31.91 -16.06
N VAL A 181 -38.52 30.75 -16.68
CA VAL A 181 -38.58 30.40 -18.14
C VAL A 181 -37.77 31.22 -19.21
N PRO A 182 -37.73 30.84 -20.52
CA PRO A 182 -36.53 30.33 -21.20
C PRO A 182 -36.24 31.07 -22.56
N TYR A 183 -35.40 30.52 -23.44
CA TYR A 183 -35.70 30.18 -24.86
C TYR A 183 -34.44 30.16 -25.75
N THR A 184 -34.45 29.18 -26.65
CA THR A 184 -33.59 28.97 -27.82
C THR A 184 -33.77 30.03 -28.91
N PHE A 185 -32.75 30.19 -29.76
CA PHE A 185 -32.90 30.13 -31.23
C PHE A 185 -31.62 29.54 -31.82
#